data_AF-A0A0D1Y790-F1
#
_entry.id   AF-A0A0D1Y790-F1
#
_cell.length_a   1.000
_cell.length_b   1.000
_cell.length_c   1.000
_cell.angle_alpha   90.00
_cell.angle_beta   90.00
_cell.angle_gamma   90.00
#
_symmetry.space_group_name_H-M   'P 1'
#
loop_
_entity.id
_entity.type
_entity.pdbx_description
1 polymer ?
#
loop_
_entity_poly.entity_id
_entity_poly.type
_entity_poly.pdbx_seq_one_letter_code
_entity_poly.pdbx_strand_id
1 'polypeptide(L)'
;MGKVHQIRMRTLTEEQKTNLQNELVNSGWEIVGHGGGVQSPELVSDEVNWLLVTCPDSEKATYPSGYQVLNDKECIHCGLPVTVDFSKC
;
A
#
# COMPACT_ATOMS: atom_id res chain seq x y z
N MET A 1 -4.34 6.75 17.55
CA MET A 1 -3.58 5.70 16.84
C MET A 1 -4.25 5.51 15.49
N GLY A 2 -3.61 5.94 14.40
CA GLY A 2 -4.13 5.73 13.05
C GLY A 2 -4.24 4.24 12.71
N LYS A 3 -5.17 3.85 11.82
CA LYS A 3 -5.29 2.47 11.36
C LYS A 3 -4.34 2.23 10.19
N VAL A 4 -3.72 1.05 10.20
CA VAL A 4 -2.74 0.64 9.21
C VAL A 4 -3.44 0.04 7.99
N HIS A 5 -3.02 0.48 6.81
CA HIS A 5 -3.34 -0.04 5.50
C HIS A 5 -2.13 -0.76 4.90
N GLN A 6 -2.39 -1.67 3.98
CA GLN A 6 -1.41 -2.52 3.32
C GLN A 6 -1.46 -2.30 1.82
N ILE A 7 -0.37 -1.81 1.25
CA ILE A 7 -0.22 -1.62 -0.20
C ILE A 7 0.70 -2.73 -0.71
N ARG A 8 0.18 -3.62 -1.53
CA ARG A 8 0.98 -4.61 -2.25
C ARG A 8 1.75 -3.91 -3.37
N MET A 9 3.05 -4.16 -3.44
CA MET A 9 3.95 -3.63 -4.46
C MET A 9 4.56 -4.82 -5.21
N ARG A 10 3.89 -5.29 -6.27
CA ARG A 10 4.45 -6.32 -7.14
C ARG A 10 5.28 -5.63 -8.23
N THR A 11 6.47 -6.16 -8.52
CA THR A 11 7.25 -5.79 -9.72
C THR A 11 7.63 -4.30 -9.87
N LEU A 12 7.67 -3.53 -8.77
CA LEU A 12 8.15 -2.14 -8.81
C LEU A 12 9.69 -2.08 -8.79
N THR A 13 10.27 -1.24 -9.62
CA THR A 13 11.69 -0.85 -9.49
C THR A 13 11.92 -0.02 -8.22
N GLU A 14 13.16 0.09 -7.75
CA GLU A 14 13.49 0.94 -6.59
C GLU A 14 13.09 2.42 -6.81
N GLU A 15 13.20 2.91 -8.04
CA GLU A 15 12.73 4.25 -8.41
C GLU A 15 11.21 4.38 -8.26
N GLN A 16 10.44 3.40 -8.77
CA GLN A 16 8.98 3.40 -8.64
C GLN A 16 8.54 3.29 -7.18
N LYS A 17 9.23 2.48 -6.36
CA LYS A 17 9.00 2.39 -4.91
C LYS A 17 9.22 3.74 -4.23
N THR A 18 10.31 4.43 -4.57
CA THR A 18 10.63 5.75 -4.02
C THR A 18 9.59 6.79 -4.42
N ASN A 19 9.19 6.80 -5.69
CA ASN A 19 8.15 7.72 -6.19
C ASN A 19 6.80 7.48 -5.50
N LEU A 20 6.39 6.21 -5.33
CA LEU A 20 5.19 5.83 -4.60
C LEU A 20 5.21 6.32 -3.15
N GLN A 21 6.31 6.12 -2.45
CA GLN A 21 6.48 6.56 -1.06
C GLN A 21 6.37 8.09 -0.94
N ASN A 22 7.03 8.82 -1.85
CA ASN A 22 6.94 10.29 -1.90
C ASN A 22 5.51 10.77 -2.20
N GLU A 23 4.81 10.12 -3.13
CA GLU A 23 3.42 10.43 -3.49
C GLU A 23 2.47 10.26 -2.29
N LEU A 24 2.63 9.17 -1.54
CA LEU A 24 1.88 8.87 -0.32
C LEU A 24 2.15 9.91 0.78
N VAL A 25 3.42 10.19 1.07
CA VAL A 25 3.81 11.18 2.08
C VAL A 25 3.30 12.58 1.73
N ASN A 26 3.42 13.00 0.46
CA ASN A 26 2.88 14.28 -0.01
C ASN A 26 1.36 14.36 0.08
N SER A 27 0.68 13.21 0.01
CA SER A 27 -0.78 13.09 0.17
C SER A 27 -1.21 12.95 1.65
N GLY A 28 -0.27 13.03 2.59
CA GLY A 28 -0.54 12.98 4.03
C GLY A 28 -0.58 11.58 4.65
N TRP A 29 -0.22 10.54 3.89
CA TRP A 29 -0.06 9.20 4.45
C TRP A 29 1.27 9.10 5.19
N GLU A 30 1.29 8.39 6.31
CA GLU A 30 2.51 8.10 7.05
C GLU A 30 2.94 6.65 6.79
N ILE A 31 4.20 6.47 6.42
CA ILE A 31 4.79 5.14 6.22
C ILE A 31 5.24 4.60 7.57
N VAL A 32 4.64 3.50 8.01
CA VAL A 32 4.93 2.89 9.30
C VAL A 32 5.81 1.64 9.20
N GLY A 33 6.02 1.13 7.99
CA GLY A 33 7.00 0.07 7.74
C GLY A 33 6.83 -0.66 6.43
N HIS A 34 7.63 -1.71 6.26
CA HIS A 34 7.63 -2.60 5.11
C HIS A 34 7.47 -4.04 5.60
N GLY A 35 6.70 -4.84 4.87
CA GLY A 35 6.54 -6.27 5.10
C GLY A 35 6.99 -7.06 3.89
N GLY A 36 7.66 -8.19 4.11
CA GLY A 36 8.01 -9.15 3.07
C GLY A 36 7.42 -10.51 3.41
N GLY A 37 6.74 -11.14 2.45
CA GLY A 37 6.31 -12.53 2.56
C GLY A 37 7.07 -13.37 1.53
N VAL A 38 7.81 -14.37 1.98
CA VAL A 38 8.34 -15.41 1.10
C VAL A 38 7.20 -16.41 0.88
N GLN A 39 6.56 -16.40 -0.29
CA GLN A 39 5.76 -17.57 -0.68
C GLN A 39 6.72 -18.73 -0.94
N SER A 40 6.39 -19.93 -0.44
CA SER A 40 7.28 -21.10 -0.39
C SER A 40 8.10 -21.33 -1.68
N PRO A 41 9.36 -21.80 -1.55
CA PRO A 41 10.32 -21.92 -2.66
C PRO A 41 9.93 -22.88 -3.79
N GLU A 42 8.85 -23.68 -3.62
CA GLU A 42 8.32 -24.57 -4.68
C GLU A 42 7.48 -23.82 -5.73
N LEU A 43 7.08 -22.58 -5.45
CA LEU A 43 6.44 -21.68 -6.40
C LEU A 43 7.40 -20.51 -6.62
N VAL A 44 8.23 -20.59 -7.67
CA VAL A 44 8.95 -19.40 -8.16
C VAL A 44 7.91 -18.33 -8.46
N SER A 45 7.76 -17.31 -7.62
CA SER A 45 6.86 -16.20 -7.96
C SER A 45 6.97 -15.05 -6.96
N ASP A 46 7.63 -14.00 -7.42
CA ASP A 46 7.59 -12.60 -6.98
C ASP A 46 7.61 -12.35 -5.47
N GLU A 47 8.72 -11.82 -4.97
CA GLU A 47 8.78 -11.22 -3.63
C GLU A 47 7.60 -10.26 -3.44
N VAL A 48 6.63 -10.67 -2.62
CA VAL A 48 5.49 -9.82 -2.30
C VAL A 48 5.97 -8.83 -1.26
N ASN A 49 6.24 -7.62 -1.73
CA ASN A 49 6.60 -6.48 -0.91
C ASN A 49 5.33 -5.73 -0.52
N TRP A 50 5.11 -5.57 0.78
CA TRP A 50 4.02 -4.79 1.35
C TRP A 50 4.58 -3.49 1.90
N LEU A 51 3.94 -2.37 1.56
CA LEU A 51 4.15 -1.08 2.22
C LEU A 51 3.02 -0.89 3.23
N LEU A 52 3.38 -0.63 4.48
CA LEU A 52 2.44 -0.37 5.57
C LEU A 52 2.34 1.13 5.77
N VAL A 53 1.12 1.66 5.69
CA VAL A 53 0.85 3.10 5.83
C VAL A 53 -0.33 3.36 6.75
N THR A 54 -0.37 4.50 7.42
CA THR A 54 -1.53 4.96 8.19
C THR A 54 -2.32 5.98 7.38
N CYS A 55 -3.65 5.89 7.46
CA CYS A 55 -4.50 6.88 6.80
C CYS A 55 -4.28 8.28 7.41
N PRO A 56 -4.26 9.35 6.60
CA PRO A 56 -4.28 10.71 7.14
C PRO A 56 -5.54 10.91 7.98
N ASP A 57 -5.43 11.64 9.10
CA ASP A 57 -6.53 11.99 10.01
C ASP A 57 -7.63 12.89 9.37
N SER A 58 -7.57 13.11 8.06
CA SER A 58 -8.54 13.90 7.30
C SER A 58 -9.58 12.99 6.64
N GLU A 59 -10.87 13.35 6.75
CA GLU A 59 -12.02 12.68 6.11
C GLU A 59 -11.95 12.57 4.56
N LYS A 60 -10.84 12.98 3.93
CA LYS A 60 -10.64 13.07 2.48
C LYS A 60 -9.42 12.31 1.97
N ALA A 61 -8.94 11.32 2.72
CA ALA A 61 -7.91 10.43 2.20
C ALA A 61 -8.44 9.73 0.95
N THR A 62 -7.68 9.78 -0.15
CA THR A 62 -7.93 8.97 -1.34
C THR A 62 -6.67 8.18 -1.66
N TYR A 63 -6.83 6.93 -2.12
CA TYR A 63 -5.76 6.31 -2.86
C TYR A 63 -5.58 7.07 -4.18
N PRO A 64 -4.34 7.44 -4.55
CA PRO A 64 -4.07 7.99 -5.87
C PRO A 64 -4.47 7.04 -7.01
N SER A 65 -4.27 7.44 -8.26
CA SER A 65 -4.57 6.56 -9.39
C SER A 65 -3.61 5.35 -9.45
N GLY A 66 -4.10 4.21 -9.96
CA GLY A 66 -3.29 3.00 -10.14
C GLY A 66 -3.37 1.99 -8.98
N TYR A 67 -4.25 2.21 -8.01
CA TYR A 67 -4.55 1.26 -6.94
C TYR A 67 -5.76 0.39 -7.27
N GLN A 68 -5.67 -0.90 -6.98
CA GLN A 68 -6.76 -1.86 -7.11
C GLN A 68 -7.12 -2.44 -5.74
N VAL A 69 -8.41 -2.55 -5.46
CA VAL A 69 -8.89 -3.11 -4.19
C VAL A 69 -8.65 -4.61 -4.17
N LEU A 70 -7.98 -5.11 -3.13
CA LEU A 70 -7.73 -6.54 -2.94
C LEU A 70 -8.70 -7.21 -1.95
N ASN A 71 -9.40 -6.42 -1.13
CA ASN A 71 -10.41 -6.92 -0.21
C ASN A 71 -11.52 -5.91 0.06
N ASP A 72 -12.65 -6.41 0.56
CA ASP A 72 -13.82 -5.60 0.91
C ASP A 72 -13.74 -5.02 2.33
N LYS A 73 -12.56 -5.04 2.97
CA LYS A 73 -12.40 -4.50 4.32
C LYS A 73 -12.11 -3.02 4.24
N GLU A 74 -12.99 -2.20 4.78
CA GLU A 74 -12.79 -0.75 4.86
C GLU A 74 -12.20 -0.34 6.21
N CYS A 75 -11.37 0.69 6.18
CA CYS A 75 -10.82 1.32 7.37
C CYS A 75 -11.89 2.21 8.02
N ILE A 76 -12.21 1.94 9.28
CA ILE A 76 -13.22 2.70 10.03
C ILE A 76 -12.88 4.20 10.21
N HIS A 77 -11.63 4.62 9.98
CA HIS A 77 -11.19 6.01 10.16
C HIS A 77 -11.32 6.84 8.88
N CYS A 78 -11.04 6.24 7.71
CA CYS A 78 -11.02 6.97 6.44
C CYS A 78 -11.97 6.41 5.38
N GLY A 79 -12.67 5.31 5.66
CA GLY A 79 -13.58 4.64 4.72
C GLY A 79 -12.88 3.96 3.52
N LEU A 80 -11.55 4.04 3.43
CA LEU A 80 -10.80 3.43 2.33
C LEU A 80 -10.53 1.94 2.57
N PRO A 81 -10.37 1.14 1.51
CA PRO A 81 -9.94 -0.25 1.62
C PRO A 81 -8.65 -0.43 2.42
N VAL A 82 -8.60 -1.45 3.29
CA VAL A 82 -7.45 -1.74 4.13
C VAL A 82 -6.31 -2.35 3.31
N THR A 83 -6.62 -3.11 2.26
CA THR A 83 -5.60 -3.75 1.42
C THR A 83 -5.84 -3.44 -0.06
N VAL A 84 -4.80 -2.92 -0.70
CA VAL A 84 -4.81 -2.53 -2.11
C VAL A 84 -3.56 -3.06 -2.82
N ASP A 85 -3.66 -3.30 -4.12
CA ASP A 85 -2.52 -3.55 -5.00
C ASP A 85 -2.16 -2.25 -5.71
N PHE A 86 -0.86 -2.00 -5.87
CA PHE A 86 -0.38 -0.90 -6.70
C PHE A 86 0.35 -1.47 -7.92
N SER A 87 -0.26 -1.25 -9.08
CA SER A 87 0.31 -1.58 -10.38
C SER A 87 0.16 -0.38 -11.30
N LYS A 88 1.22 0.43 -11.47
CA LYS A 88 1.28 1.37 -12.60
C LYS A 88 1.61 0.54 -13.85
N CYS A 89 0.59 0.28 -14.68
CA CYS A 89 0.77 -0.23 -16.04
C CYS A 89 1.49 0.80 -16.92
#